data_AF-A0A938UT80-F1
#
_entry.id   AF-A0A938UT80-F1
#
_cell.length_a   1.000
_cell.length_b   1.000
_cell.length_c   1.000
_cell.angle_alpha   90.00
_cell.angle_beta   90.00
_cell.angle_gamma   90.00
#
_symmetry.space_group_name_H-M   'P 1'
#
loop_
_entity.id
_entity.type
_entity.pdbx_description
1 polymer ?
#
loop_
_entity_poly.entity_id
_entity_poly.type
_entity_poly.pdbx_seq_one_letter_code
_entity_poly.pdbx_strand_id
1 'polypeptide(L)'
;MIAALAGCGTASQVPRDYVWAGSDLNFVPEARPFVQPEPRPAGRAAPVARAAPPGPTVPRPRPAEPGERPQSTLPERISQEGATAAPPLAVPRAQPPAAPASAPPPQNTEDVRAAQRVEAAQALLGTSGLQDRAFVAHVLRAAGQDIAVDAKQPYAAALWARLDDSRVGKSSARSGDLVFFRDTADLNGNGKPDDGVTLVGVVEKAHGPHVLFIAHRAGKVRRMAVDPTRPLVIRDGAGEVINTRLVRWPGSPDPWTTGQCLTGYARPR
;
A
#
# COMPACT_ATOMS: atom_id res chain seq x y z
N MET A 1 32.65 20.25 45.63
CA MET A 1 33.50 20.98 44.68
C MET A 1 33.53 20.16 43.39
N ILE A 2 33.10 20.77 42.30
CA ILE A 2 32.83 20.18 40.99
C ILE A 2 34.15 20.01 40.24
N ALA A 3 34.42 18.85 39.62
CA ALA A 3 35.42 18.73 38.56
C ALA A 3 34.91 17.77 37.48
N ALA A 4 34.82 18.32 36.27
CA ALA A 4 34.16 17.77 35.10
C ALA A 4 34.96 16.65 34.42
N LEU A 5 34.28 15.58 34.04
CA LEU A 5 34.75 14.62 33.05
C LEU A 5 34.28 15.11 31.66
N ALA A 6 35.20 15.71 30.91
CA ALA A 6 35.02 15.95 29.49
C ALA A 6 35.26 14.64 28.73
N GLY A 7 34.18 13.94 28.39
CA GLY A 7 34.20 12.82 27.45
C GLY A 7 34.13 13.33 26.02
N CYS A 8 35.21 13.14 25.25
CA CYS A 8 35.24 13.32 23.81
C CYS A 8 34.15 12.48 23.14
N GLY A 9 33.12 13.12 22.61
CA GLY A 9 32.21 12.51 21.65
C GLY A 9 32.90 12.40 20.30
N THR A 10 33.38 11.21 19.96
CA THR A 10 33.74 10.86 18.59
C THR A 10 32.48 10.98 17.73
N ALA A 11 32.42 12.02 16.90
CA ALA A 11 31.49 12.08 15.79
C ALA A 11 31.77 10.85 14.92
N SER A 12 30.82 9.91 14.89
CA SER A 12 30.89 8.72 14.05
C SER A 12 30.98 9.18 12.60
N GLN A 13 32.18 9.10 12.06
CA GLN A 13 32.53 9.52 10.72
C GLN A 13 32.04 8.41 9.79
N VAL A 14 30.81 8.56 9.29
CA VAL A 14 30.23 7.64 8.30
C VAL A 14 31.24 7.54 7.14
N PRO A 15 31.71 6.33 6.76
CA PRO A 15 32.67 6.16 5.69
C PRO A 15 32.20 6.88 4.41
N ARG A 16 33.11 7.61 3.76
CA ARG A 16 32.82 8.45 2.58
C ARG A 16 32.33 7.67 1.35
N ASP A 17 32.32 6.34 1.42
CA ASP A 17 31.96 5.47 0.31
C ASP A 17 30.45 5.12 0.29
N TYR A 18 29.69 5.51 1.32
CA TYR A 18 28.22 5.46 1.29
C TYR A 18 27.66 6.63 0.51
N VAL A 19 27.54 6.45 -0.80
CA VAL A 19 26.75 7.36 -1.62
C VAL A 19 25.28 7.00 -1.39
N TRP A 20 24.64 7.72 -0.47
CA TRP A 20 23.20 7.95 -0.58
C TRP A 20 22.95 8.33 -2.03
N ALA A 21 21.97 7.74 -2.70
CA ALA A 21 21.62 8.11 -4.07
C ALA A 21 21.01 9.53 -4.14
N GLY A 22 21.53 10.49 -3.38
CA GLY A 22 20.99 11.81 -3.04
C GLY A 22 20.70 12.73 -4.22
N SER A 23 21.05 12.33 -5.44
CA SER A 23 20.69 13.00 -6.69
C SER A 23 19.84 12.12 -7.64
N ASP A 24 19.90 10.79 -7.50
CA ASP A 24 19.30 9.78 -8.40
C ASP A 24 18.12 9.01 -7.78
N LEU A 25 17.70 9.42 -6.58
CA LEU A 25 16.49 8.93 -5.94
C LEU A 25 15.29 9.46 -6.73
N ASN A 26 14.77 8.61 -7.61
CA ASN A 26 13.47 8.78 -8.26
C ASN A 26 12.38 8.78 -7.19
N PHE A 27 12.24 9.89 -6.47
CA PHE A 27 11.12 10.11 -5.57
C PHE A 27 9.86 10.32 -6.38
N VAL A 28 8.73 9.90 -5.83
CA VAL A 28 7.42 10.19 -6.43
C VAL A 28 7.25 11.72 -6.37
N PRO A 29 7.19 12.43 -7.52
CA PRO A 29 7.00 13.88 -7.52
C PRO A 29 5.68 14.22 -6.83
N GLU A 30 5.61 15.42 -6.26
CA GLU A 30 4.41 15.94 -5.65
C GLU A 30 3.24 15.91 -6.66
N ALA A 31 2.25 15.06 -6.35
CA ALA A 31 1.02 14.76 -7.06
C ALA A 31 0.89 15.29 -8.51
N ARG A 32 1.07 14.39 -9.49
CA ARG A 32 0.04 14.33 -10.53
C ARG A 32 -1.13 13.53 -9.95
N PRO A 33 -2.38 14.01 -10.05
CA PRO A 33 -3.53 13.16 -9.76
C PRO A 33 -3.39 11.91 -10.63
N PHE A 34 -3.48 10.74 -10.00
CA PHE A 34 -3.55 9.49 -10.72
C PHE A 34 -4.83 9.52 -11.56
N VAL A 35 -4.69 9.81 -12.85
CA VAL A 35 -5.78 9.69 -13.81
C VAL A 35 -5.97 8.19 -13.99
N GLN A 36 -7.09 7.65 -13.51
CA GLN A 36 -7.48 6.29 -13.87
C GLN A 36 -7.41 6.20 -15.40
N PRO A 37 -6.75 5.19 -15.99
CA PRO A 37 -6.82 5.01 -17.43
C PRO A 37 -8.30 4.83 -17.78
N GLU A 38 -8.84 5.76 -18.56
CA GLU A 38 -10.18 5.60 -19.11
C GLU A 38 -10.28 4.23 -19.78
N PRO A 39 -11.41 3.53 -19.65
CA PRO A 39 -11.63 2.29 -20.39
C PRO A 39 -11.45 2.61 -21.87
N ARG A 40 -10.41 2.03 -22.49
CA ARG A 40 -10.14 2.25 -23.92
C ARG A 40 -11.43 1.93 -24.69
N PRO A 41 -11.89 2.82 -25.58
CA PRO A 41 -12.99 2.48 -26.46
C PRO A 41 -12.58 1.24 -27.27
N ALA A 42 -13.39 0.19 -27.16
CA ALA A 42 -13.28 -0.99 -27.99
C ALA A 42 -13.50 -0.56 -29.45
N GLY A 43 -12.43 -0.51 -30.24
CA GLY A 43 -12.57 -0.35 -31.68
C GLY A 43 -11.57 0.58 -32.32
N ARG A 44 -10.40 0.03 -32.67
CA ARG A 44 -9.87 0.26 -34.02
C ARG A 44 -8.93 -0.89 -34.40
N ALA A 45 -9.35 -1.64 -35.41
CA ALA A 45 -8.61 -2.73 -35.98
C ALA A 45 -7.25 -2.24 -36.53
N ALA A 46 -6.18 -2.93 -36.16
CA ALA A 46 -4.87 -2.78 -36.79
C ALA A 46 -4.87 -3.44 -38.18
N PRO A 47 -4.12 -2.90 -39.16
CA PRO A 47 -3.99 -3.52 -40.47
C PRO A 47 -3.13 -4.78 -40.43
N VAL A 48 -3.55 -5.74 -41.25
CA VAL A 48 -2.99 -7.09 -41.41
C VAL A 48 -1.84 -7.08 -42.43
N ALA A 49 -0.90 -8.01 -42.21
CA ALA A 49 -0.05 -8.73 -43.17
C ALA A 49 1.45 -8.36 -43.24
N ARG A 50 2.34 -9.33 -42.95
CA ARG A 50 2.89 -10.19 -44.02
C ARG A 50 3.49 -11.50 -43.48
N ALA A 51 3.46 -12.48 -44.40
CA ALA A 51 3.60 -13.93 -44.28
C ALA A 51 4.96 -14.48 -43.79
N ALA A 52 4.89 -15.67 -43.18
CA ALA A 52 5.99 -16.62 -42.97
C ALA A 52 5.72 -17.94 -43.74
N PRO A 53 6.76 -18.67 -44.20
CA PRO A 53 6.63 -19.86 -45.06
C PRO A 53 6.35 -21.17 -44.30
N PRO A 54 5.97 -22.28 -45.01
CA PRO A 54 5.28 -23.43 -44.42
C PRO A 54 6.13 -24.69 -44.15
N GLY A 55 5.64 -25.52 -43.22
CA GLY A 55 5.83 -26.99 -43.13
C GLY A 55 6.92 -27.49 -42.16
N PRO A 56 6.78 -28.67 -41.50
CA PRO A 56 6.09 -29.86 -42.01
C PRO A 56 4.93 -30.44 -41.17
N THR A 57 4.14 -31.24 -41.87
CA THR A 57 2.87 -31.91 -41.55
C THR A 57 3.01 -33.04 -40.53
N VAL A 58 2.12 -33.09 -39.53
CA VAL A 58 1.91 -34.25 -38.64
C VAL A 58 0.44 -34.67 -38.70
N PRO A 59 0.12 -35.98 -38.80
CA PRO A 59 -1.24 -36.48 -39.02
C PRO A 59 -2.15 -36.41 -37.79
N ARG A 60 -3.43 -36.19 -38.10
CA ARG A 60 -4.58 -35.95 -37.22
C ARG A 60 -5.27 -37.26 -36.80
N PRO A 61 -5.61 -37.47 -35.52
CA PRO A 61 -6.61 -38.45 -35.11
C PRO A 61 -8.03 -37.86 -35.12
N ARG A 62 -9.00 -38.74 -35.42
CA ARG A 62 -10.42 -38.49 -35.71
C ARG A 62 -11.26 -38.11 -34.47
N PRO A 63 -12.46 -37.53 -34.68
CA PRO A 63 -13.35 -37.02 -33.63
C PRO A 63 -14.25 -38.10 -33.02
N ALA A 64 -14.61 -37.92 -31.74
CA ALA A 64 -15.71 -38.61 -31.09
C ALA A 64 -16.95 -37.69 -31.04
N GLU A 65 -18.10 -38.31 -31.30
CA GLU A 65 -19.41 -37.69 -31.53
C GLU A 65 -20.11 -37.10 -30.29
N PRO A 66 -21.16 -36.28 -30.50
CA PRO A 66 -21.89 -35.56 -29.47
C PRO A 66 -23.08 -36.35 -28.91
N GLY A 67 -23.20 -36.42 -27.59
CA GLY A 67 -24.38 -36.94 -26.89
C GLY A 67 -25.53 -35.92 -26.84
N GLU A 68 -26.72 -36.41 -27.21
CA GLU A 68 -27.99 -35.74 -27.38
C GLU A 68 -28.63 -35.15 -26.09
N ARG A 69 -29.49 -34.15 -26.33
CA ARG A 69 -30.44 -33.55 -25.36
C ARG A 69 -31.56 -34.53 -25.01
N PRO A 70 -32.30 -34.27 -23.92
CA PRO A 70 -33.75 -34.09 -24.12
C PRO A 70 -34.31 -32.75 -23.64
N GLN A 71 -35.21 -32.21 -24.46
CA GLN A 71 -36.25 -31.25 -24.10
C GLN A 71 -37.42 -31.97 -23.43
N SER A 72 -38.09 -31.36 -22.44
CA SER A 72 -39.52 -31.50 -22.08
C SER A 72 -39.74 -30.79 -20.73
N THR A 73 -40.82 -30.12 -20.34
CA THR A 73 -42.08 -29.64 -20.94
C THR A 73 -42.71 -28.75 -19.87
N LEU A 74 -43.19 -27.56 -20.23
CA LEU A 74 -44.31 -26.88 -19.54
C LEU A 74 -45.62 -27.47 -20.09
N PRO A 75 -46.70 -27.60 -19.28
CA PRO A 75 -47.80 -26.65 -19.49
C PRO A 75 -48.66 -26.29 -18.25
N GLU A 76 -49.44 -25.23 -18.44
CA GLU A 76 -50.80 -24.90 -17.95
C GLU A 76 -51.11 -24.88 -16.45
N ARG A 77 -51.48 -23.72 -15.87
CA ARG A 77 -52.75 -22.94 -16.02
C ARG A 77 -53.90 -23.61 -15.26
N ILE A 78 -54.18 -23.13 -14.05
CA ILE A 78 -55.51 -23.22 -13.43
C ILE A 78 -55.90 -21.84 -12.87
N SER A 79 -57.11 -21.45 -13.25
CA SER A 79 -57.99 -20.32 -12.93
C SER A 79 -57.96 -19.88 -11.45
N GLN A 80 -58.05 -18.60 -11.07
CA GLN A 80 -59.15 -17.62 -11.22
C GLN A 80 -60.55 -18.12 -10.79
N GLU A 81 -60.91 -17.75 -9.56
CA GLU A 81 -62.24 -17.38 -9.03
C GLU A 81 -61.91 -16.73 -7.66
N GLY A 82 -62.38 -15.57 -7.23
CA GLY A 82 -63.54 -14.78 -7.55
C GLY A 82 -64.09 -14.30 -6.21
N ALA A 83 -63.89 -13.03 -5.83
CA ALA A 83 -64.65 -12.40 -4.74
C ALA A 83 -64.46 -10.88 -4.76
N THR A 84 -65.40 -10.21 -5.39
CA THR A 84 -65.70 -8.79 -5.29
C THR A 84 -65.95 -8.40 -3.84
N ALA A 85 -65.19 -7.46 -3.29
CA ALA A 85 -65.55 -6.74 -2.08
C ALA A 85 -65.14 -5.26 -2.20
N ALA A 86 -66.10 -4.40 -1.91
CA ALA A 86 -66.11 -2.95 -2.10
C ALA A 86 -64.94 -2.20 -1.42
N PRO A 87 -64.59 -0.98 -1.90
CA PRO A 87 -63.54 -0.17 -1.28
C PRO A 87 -64.01 0.39 0.07
N PRO A 88 -63.24 0.24 1.16
CA PRO A 88 -63.45 1.04 2.35
C PRO A 88 -62.89 2.46 2.13
N LEU A 89 -63.68 3.44 2.55
CA LEU A 89 -63.37 4.85 2.59
C LEU A 89 -61.96 5.10 3.17
N ALA A 90 -61.12 5.79 2.40
CA ALA A 90 -59.79 6.21 2.82
C ALA A 90 -59.91 7.18 4.00
N VAL A 91 -59.59 6.68 5.20
CA VAL A 91 -59.33 7.52 6.37
C VAL A 91 -57.96 8.18 6.14
N PRO A 92 -57.81 9.51 6.31
CA PRO A 92 -56.51 10.15 6.28
C PRO A 92 -55.66 9.59 7.42
N ARG A 93 -54.74 8.68 7.09
CA ARG A 93 -53.77 8.16 8.05
C ARG A 93 -52.80 9.30 8.34
N ALA A 94 -52.86 9.86 9.55
CA ALA A 94 -51.90 10.82 10.04
C ALA A 94 -50.48 10.27 9.76
N GLN A 95 -49.70 11.00 8.97
CA GLN A 95 -48.29 10.70 8.78
C GLN A 95 -47.63 10.67 10.17
N PRO A 96 -46.97 9.58 10.56
CA PRO A 96 -46.10 9.59 11.72
C PRO A 96 -45.09 10.72 11.54
N PRO A 97 -44.79 11.51 12.60
CA PRO A 97 -43.78 12.55 12.50
C PRO A 97 -42.49 11.94 11.96
N ALA A 98 -41.93 12.59 10.93
CA ALA A 98 -40.72 12.17 10.26
C ALA A 98 -39.68 11.76 11.30
N ALA A 99 -39.29 10.48 11.26
CA ALA A 99 -38.22 9.98 12.09
C ALA A 99 -37.00 10.90 11.91
N PRO A 100 -36.33 11.32 12.99
CA PRO A 100 -35.16 12.17 12.89
C PRO A 100 -34.17 11.51 11.94
N ALA A 101 -33.64 12.32 11.01
CA ALA A 101 -32.64 11.92 10.03
C ALA A 101 -31.61 11.01 10.71
N SER A 102 -31.47 9.79 10.18
CA SER A 102 -30.55 8.79 10.70
C SER A 102 -29.20 9.43 10.94
N ALA A 103 -28.74 9.40 12.20
CA ALA A 103 -27.39 9.83 12.55
C ALA A 103 -26.41 9.17 11.57
N PRO A 104 -25.38 9.88 11.09
CA PRO A 104 -24.36 9.27 10.26
C PRO A 104 -23.83 8.01 10.98
N PRO A 105 -23.63 6.90 10.25
CA PRO A 105 -23.21 5.65 10.87
C PRO A 105 -21.95 5.89 11.71
N PRO A 106 -21.79 5.22 12.86
CA PRO A 106 -20.61 5.37 13.70
C PRO A 106 -19.39 5.07 12.82
N GLN A 107 -18.58 6.11 12.55
CA GLN A 107 -17.33 5.93 11.84
C GLN A 107 -16.50 4.96 12.67
N ASN A 108 -16.12 3.83 12.08
CA ASN A 108 -15.31 2.82 12.74
C ASN A 108 -14.06 3.51 13.31
N THR A 109 -13.86 3.42 14.64
CA THR A 109 -12.78 4.13 15.35
C THR A 109 -11.42 3.91 14.69
N GLU A 110 -11.18 2.72 14.13
CA GLU A 110 -9.94 2.43 13.43
C GLU A 110 -9.81 3.18 12.09
N ASP A 111 -10.89 3.38 11.36
CA ASP A 111 -10.85 4.13 10.10
C ASP A 111 -10.60 5.63 10.36
N VAL A 112 -11.13 6.17 11.47
CA VAL A 112 -10.80 7.52 11.95
C VAL A 112 -9.31 7.64 12.30
N ARG A 113 -8.78 6.68 13.07
CA ARG A 113 -7.35 6.66 13.43
C ARG A 113 -6.46 6.52 12.20
N ALA A 114 -6.82 5.66 11.26
CA ALA A 114 -6.10 5.48 10.01
C ALA A 114 -6.05 6.80 9.20
N ALA A 115 -7.17 7.51 9.10
CA ALA A 115 -7.21 8.83 8.45
C ALA A 115 -6.33 9.85 9.16
N GLN A 116 -6.38 9.92 10.50
CA GLN A 116 -5.53 10.80 11.31
C GLN A 116 -4.04 10.53 11.11
N ARG A 117 -3.64 9.24 11.02
CA ARG A 117 -2.24 8.88 10.74
C ARG A 117 -1.78 9.39 9.37
N VAL A 118 -2.61 9.23 8.34
CA VAL A 118 -2.30 9.69 6.99
C VAL A 118 -2.22 11.22 6.94
N GLU A 119 -3.19 11.92 7.53
CA GLU A 119 -3.21 13.38 7.58
C GLU A 119 -1.97 13.94 8.28
N ALA A 120 -1.62 13.40 9.46
CA ALA A 120 -0.42 13.80 10.19
C ALA A 120 0.86 13.53 9.39
N ALA A 121 0.95 12.41 8.68
CA ALA A 121 2.10 12.11 7.84
C ALA A 121 2.21 13.06 6.63
N GLN A 122 1.07 13.40 6.02
CA GLN A 122 1.00 14.36 4.90
C GLN A 122 1.38 15.77 5.33
N ALA A 123 0.95 16.22 6.51
CA ALA A 123 1.30 17.52 7.07
C ALA A 123 2.81 17.69 7.29
N LEU A 124 3.55 16.58 7.45
CA LEU A 124 5.00 16.58 7.62
C LEU A 124 5.79 16.47 6.32
N LEU A 125 5.14 16.23 5.17
CA LEU A 125 5.84 16.15 3.88
C LEU A 125 6.68 17.39 3.62
N GLY A 126 7.92 17.17 3.20
CA GLY A 126 8.84 18.27 2.95
C GLY A 126 9.65 18.71 4.18
N THR A 127 9.26 18.31 5.39
CA THR A 127 9.95 18.70 6.61
C THR A 127 11.34 18.05 6.69
N SER A 128 12.34 18.85 7.05
CA SER A 128 13.73 18.42 7.26
C SER A 128 14.11 18.52 8.74
N GLY A 129 15.19 17.84 9.16
CA GLY A 129 15.70 17.91 10.54
C GLY A 129 14.91 17.08 11.57
N LEU A 130 13.81 16.45 11.14
CA LEU A 130 13.09 15.46 11.93
C LEU A 130 13.82 14.12 11.87
N GLN A 131 13.87 13.36 12.96
CA GLN A 131 14.38 11.97 12.91
C GLN A 131 13.23 10.99 12.65
N ASP A 132 13.55 9.79 12.16
CA ASP A 132 12.57 8.75 11.84
C ASP A 132 11.64 8.40 13.02
N ARG A 133 12.23 8.23 14.21
CA ARG A 133 11.48 8.03 15.46
C ARG A 133 10.51 9.18 15.75
N ALA A 134 10.94 10.43 15.57
CA ALA A 134 10.12 11.59 15.87
C ALA A 134 8.96 11.73 14.87
N PHE A 135 9.19 11.40 13.60
CA PHE A 135 8.15 11.32 12.57
C PHE A 135 7.06 10.30 12.93
N VAL A 136 7.43 9.04 13.16
CA VAL A 136 6.43 7.99 13.41
C VAL A 136 5.73 8.19 14.76
N ALA A 137 6.45 8.60 15.81
CA ALA A 137 5.83 8.89 17.10
C ALA A 137 4.83 10.04 17.01
N HIS A 138 5.10 11.08 16.21
CA HIS A 138 4.14 12.15 15.97
C HIS A 138 2.88 11.62 15.28
N VAL A 139 3.04 10.86 14.20
CA VAL A 139 1.92 10.29 13.43
C VAL A 139 1.03 9.39 14.29
N LEU A 140 1.63 8.51 15.11
CA LEU A 140 0.87 7.62 15.99
C LEU A 140 0.10 8.42 17.07
N ARG A 141 0.74 9.41 17.68
CA ARG A 141 0.09 10.25 18.71
C ARG A 141 -1.06 11.08 18.14
N ALA A 142 -0.96 11.55 16.90
CA ALA A 142 -2.06 12.25 16.23
C ALA A 142 -3.31 11.39 16.10
N ALA A 143 -3.15 10.06 16.05
CA ALA A 143 -4.25 9.09 16.07
C ALA A 143 -4.61 8.58 17.48
N GLY A 144 -4.11 9.23 18.53
CA GLY A 144 -4.33 8.84 19.92
C GLY A 144 -3.60 7.55 20.34
N GLN A 145 -2.52 7.18 19.62
CA GLN A 145 -1.76 5.96 19.88
C GLN A 145 -0.38 6.31 20.44
N ASP A 146 -0.08 5.83 21.63
CA ASP A 146 1.24 5.94 22.23
C ASP A 146 1.82 4.53 22.44
N ILE A 147 2.74 4.15 21.55
CA ILE A 147 3.34 2.82 21.54
C ILE A 147 4.73 2.91 22.15
N ALA A 148 4.86 2.42 23.38
CA ALA A 148 6.15 2.25 24.01
C ALA A 148 6.95 1.14 23.29
N VAL A 149 8.20 1.45 22.96
CA VAL A 149 9.15 0.53 22.33
C VAL A 149 10.45 0.49 23.12
N ASP A 150 11.16 -0.63 23.06
CA ASP A 150 12.46 -0.79 23.72
C ASP A 150 13.48 0.20 23.14
N ALA A 151 14.04 1.06 24.00
CA ALA A 151 15.02 2.06 23.61
C ALA A 151 16.40 1.48 23.29
N LYS A 152 16.66 0.22 23.62
CA LYS A 152 17.92 -0.48 23.30
C LYS A 152 18.01 -0.93 21.84
N GLN A 153 16.87 -0.99 21.15
CA GLN A 153 16.78 -1.43 19.77
C GLN A 153 16.57 -0.24 18.82
N PRO A 154 17.00 -0.35 17.54
CA PRO A 154 16.58 0.58 16.52
C PRO A 154 15.06 0.73 16.50
N TYR A 155 14.57 1.97 16.41
CA TYR A 155 13.14 2.27 16.60
C TYR A 155 12.23 1.46 15.66
N ALA A 156 12.59 1.34 14.38
CA ALA A 156 11.82 0.58 13.41
C ALA A 156 11.74 -0.93 13.76
N ALA A 157 12.85 -1.53 14.20
CA ALA A 157 12.89 -2.92 14.65
C ALA A 157 12.07 -3.13 15.92
N ALA A 158 12.22 -2.25 16.90
CA ALA A 158 11.48 -2.32 18.17
C ALA A 158 9.96 -2.20 17.93
N LEU A 159 9.55 -1.29 17.05
CA LEU A 159 8.15 -1.11 16.68
C LEU A 159 7.60 -2.30 15.89
N TRP A 160 8.39 -2.87 14.98
CA TRP A 160 8.02 -4.07 14.23
C TRP A 160 7.83 -5.30 15.13
N ALA A 161 8.68 -5.47 16.13
CA ALA A 161 8.53 -6.52 17.14
C ALA A 161 7.30 -6.27 18.02
N ARG A 162 7.05 -5.02 18.42
CA ARG A 162 5.91 -4.65 19.26
C ARG A 162 4.55 -4.87 18.59
N LEU A 163 4.51 -4.84 17.26
CA LEU A 163 3.30 -4.97 16.44
C LEU A 163 3.10 -6.39 15.85
N ASP A 164 3.73 -7.42 16.42
CA ASP A 164 3.65 -8.80 15.93
C ASP A 164 2.20 -9.29 15.72
N ASP A 165 1.35 -9.11 16.74
CA ASP A 165 -0.08 -9.49 16.73
C ASP A 165 -0.95 -8.65 15.77
N SER A 166 -0.38 -7.57 15.22
CA SER A 166 -1.09 -6.61 14.36
C SER A 166 -0.53 -6.55 12.95
N ARG A 167 0.32 -7.51 12.57
CA ARG A 167 0.80 -7.64 11.19
C ARG A 167 -0.35 -7.94 10.25
N VAL A 168 -0.27 -7.36 9.07
CA VAL A 168 -1.25 -7.57 8.00
C VAL A 168 -0.57 -8.12 6.76
N GLY A 169 -1.31 -8.95 6.01
CA GLY A 169 -0.83 -9.51 4.75
C GLY A 169 -0.53 -8.40 3.74
N LYS A 170 0.41 -8.66 2.81
CA LYS A 170 0.83 -7.68 1.79
C LYS A 170 -0.33 -7.17 0.93
N SER A 171 -1.31 -8.03 0.64
CA SER A 171 -2.54 -7.68 -0.12
C SER A 171 -3.62 -7.00 0.73
N SER A 172 -3.41 -6.86 2.02
CA SER A 172 -4.38 -6.31 2.99
C SER A 172 -3.91 -5.00 3.62
N ALA A 173 -2.77 -4.48 3.14
CA ALA A 173 -2.28 -3.16 3.51
C ALA A 173 -3.27 -2.10 3.02
N ARG A 174 -3.59 -1.14 3.89
CA ARG A 174 -4.46 -0.01 3.58
C ARG A 174 -3.88 1.30 4.10
N SER A 175 -4.48 2.41 3.69
CA SER A 175 -4.16 3.75 4.20
C SER A 175 -4.14 3.76 5.73
N GLY A 176 -3.10 4.36 6.30
CA GLY A 176 -2.87 4.43 7.74
C GLY A 176 -2.17 3.21 8.35
N ASP A 177 -1.96 2.12 7.62
CA ASP A 177 -1.08 1.04 8.10
C ASP A 177 0.39 1.53 8.11
N LEU A 178 1.24 0.86 8.88
CA LEU A 178 2.69 1.07 8.84
C LEU A 178 3.34 0.06 7.88
N VAL A 179 4.34 0.50 7.14
CA VAL A 179 5.17 -0.33 6.26
C VAL A 179 6.61 -0.34 6.77
N PHE A 180 7.24 -1.52 6.77
CA PHE A 180 8.57 -1.74 7.33
C PHE A 180 9.53 -2.28 6.29
N PHE A 181 10.76 -1.79 6.35
CA PHE A 181 11.83 -2.19 5.44
C PHE A 181 13.08 -2.59 6.21
N ARG A 182 13.76 -3.63 5.70
CA ARG A 182 15.04 -4.10 6.21
C ARG A 182 16.22 -3.56 5.43
N ASP A 183 17.36 -3.48 6.11
CA ASP A 183 18.68 -3.24 5.51
C ASP A 183 18.70 -2.01 4.59
N THR A 184 18.04 -0.95 5.04
CA THR A 184 17.98 0.34 4.36
C THR A 184 19.07 1.28 4.88
N ALA A 185 19.68 1.01 6.01
CA ALA A 185 20.76 1.79 6.58
C ALA A 185 21.75 0.85 7.24
N ASP A 186 23.02 1.25 7.26
CA ASP A 186 24.10 0.57 7.99
C ASP A 186 24.15 1.13 9.41
N LEU A 187 23.42 0.51 10.34
CA LEU A 187 23.32 1.00 11.71
C LEU A 187 24.54 0.62 12.54
N ASN A 188 25.17 -0.51 12.25
CA ASN A 188 26.33 -1.01 12.98
C ASN A 188 27.68 -0.57 12.35
N GLY A 189 27.67 -0.03 11.14
CA GLY A 189 28.83 0.55 10.45
C GLY A 189 29.75 -0.49 9.79
N ASN A 190 29.29 -1.71 9.55
CA ASN A 190 30.11 -2.82 9.02
C ASN A 190 30.09 -2.94 7.48
N GLY A 191 29.25 -2.15 6.80
CA GLY A 191 29.08 -2.17 5.34
C GLY A 191 28.30 -3.35 4.78
N LYS A 192 27.53 -4.04 5.61
CA LYS A 192 26.72 -5.21 5.22
C LYS A 192 25.23 -4.94 5.45
N PRO A 193 24.36 -5.52 4.60
CA PRO A 193 22.92 -5.47 4.81
C PRO A 193 22.48 -6.51 5.86
N ASP A 194 22.85 -6.30 7.13
CA ASP A 194 22.55 -7.23 8.23
C ASP A 194 21.95 -6.58 9.50
N ASP A 195 21.46 -5.34 9.40
CA ASP A 195 20.85 -4.61 10.51
C ASP A 195 19.37 -4.93 10.77
N GLY A 196 18.74 -5.71 9.89
CA GLY A 196 17.33 -6.07 10.02
C GLY A 196 16.42 -4.88 9.72
N VAL A 197 15.35 -4.69 10.49
CA VAL A 197 14.36 -3.64 10.20
C VAL A 197 14.89 -2.25 10.58
N THR A 198 15.13 -1.41 9.58
CA THR A 198 15.85 -0.13 9.72
C THR A 198 15.03 1.08 9.29
N LEU A 199 13.90 0.88 8.62
CA LEU A 199 13.03 1.96 8.17
C LEU A 199 11.56 1.58 8.37
N VAL A 200 10.77 2.56 8.77
CA VAL A 200 9.32 2.49 8.89
C VAL A 200 8.69 3.68 8.17
N GLY A 201 7.54 3.46 7.55
CA GLY A 201 6.74 4.50 6.90
C GLY A 201 5.25 4.31 7.15
N VAL A 202 4.47 5.31 6.78
CA VAL A 202 3.01 5.33 6.90
C VAL A 202 2.41 5.15 5.52
N VAL A 203 1.58 4.13 5.33
CA VAL A 203 0.87 3.88 4.07
C VAL A 203 -0.10 5.03 3.82
N GLU A 204 0.13 5.76 2.74
CA GLU A 204 -0.76 6.84 2.30
C GLU A 204 -1.92 6.26 1.49
N LYS A 205 -1.60 5.40 0.51
CA LYS A 205 -2.57 4.75 -0.38
C LYS A 205 -2.07 3.37 -0.78
N ALA A 206 -3.01 2.43 -0.93
CA ALA A 206 -2.76 1.10 -1.46
C ALA A 206 -3.68 0.82 -2.66
N HIS A 207 -3.08 0.45 -3.79
CA HIS A 207 -3.76 0.13 -5.04
C HIS A 207 -3.29 -1.26 -5.49
N GLY A 208 -3.98 -2.30 -5.02
CA GLY A 208 -3.53 -3.68 -5.21
C GLY A 208 -2.14 -3.89 -4.59
N PRO A 209 -1.13 -4.38 -5.35
CA PRO A 209 0.22 -4.57 -4.83
C PRO A 209 1.02 -3.27 -4.72
N HIS A 210 0.62 -2.22 -5.43
CA HIS A 210 1.33 -0.95 -5.43
C HIS A 210 0.90 -0.08 -4.25
N VAL A 211 1.86 0.32 -3.43
CA VAL A 211 1.63 1.07 -2.19
C VAL A 211 2.45 2.36 -2.22
N LEU A 212 1.77 3.50 -2.04
CA LEU A 212 2.37 4.79 -1.77
C LEU A 212 2.44 5.00 -0.27
N PHE A 213 3.59 5.45 0.22
CA PHE A 213 3.82 5.65 1.64
C PHE A 213 4.71 6.87 1.90
N ILE A 214 4.61 7.40 3.10
CA ILE A 214 5.36 8.56 3.57
C ILE A 214 6.34 8.08 4.65
N ALA A 215 7.61 8.42 4.52
CA ALA A 215 8.58 8.16 5.58
C ALA A 215 9.63 9.27 5.66
N HIS A 216 10.31 9.33 6.80
CA HIS A 216 11.50 10.16 6.95
C HIS A 216 12.72 9.42 6.40
N ARG A 217 13.37 9.99 5.37
CA ARG A 217 14.53 9.37 4.73
C ARG A 217 15.48 10.43 4.18
N ALA A 218 16.78 10.18 4.33
CA ALA A 218 17.83 11.11 3.87
C ALA A 218 17.61 12.55 4.37
N GLY A 219 17.25 12.70 5.65
CA GLY A 219 17.07 13.99 6.33
C GLY A 219 15.77 14.73 6.01
N LYS A 220 14.83 14.13 5.28
CA LYS A 220 13.56 14.76 4.89
C LYS A 220 12.39 13.77 4.86
N VAL A 221 11.18 14.23 5.18
CA VAL A 221 9.94 13.45 5.02
C VAL A 221 9.48 13.49 3.56
N ARG A 222 9.29 12.32 2.94
CA ARG A 222 9.01 12.19 1.50
C ARG A 222 8.02 11.07 1.19
N ARG A 223 7.36 11.18 0.03
CA ARG A 223 6.60 10.09 -0.59
C ARG A 223 7.52 9.12 -1.30
N MET A 224 7.21 7.84 -1.14
CA MET A 224 7.89 6.70 -1.75
C MET A 224 6.86 5.67 -2.19
N ALA A 225 7.28 4.75 -3.06
CA ALA A 225 6.44 3.70 -3.61
C ALA A 225 7.06 2.33 -3.35
N VAL A 226 6.22 1.31 -3.20
CA VAL A 226 6.62 -0.09 -3.17
C VAL A 226 5.61 -0.96 -3.91
N ASP A 227 6.11 -1.87 -4.74
CA ASP A 227 5.36 -2.94 -5.40
C ASP A 227 6.15 -4.25 -5.20
N PRO A 228 5.71 -5.12 -4.26
CA PRO A 228 6.42 -6.34 -3.94
C PRO A 228 6.31 -7.43 -5.01
N THR A 229 5.44 -7.25 -6.02
CA THR A 229 5.32 -8.22 -7.12
C THR A 229 6.46 -8.10 -8.13
N ARG A 230 7.11 -6.93 -8.16
CA ARG A 230 8.21 -6.62 -9.07
C ARG A 230 9.36 -5.96 -8.29
N PRO A 231 9.98 -6.66 -7.33
CA PRO A 231 10.83 -6.03 -6.32
C PRO A 231 12.05 -5.32 -6.91
N LEU A 232 12.59 -5.77 -8.05
CA LEU A 232 13.76 -5.14 -8.69
C LEU A 232 13.40 -3.98 -9.64
N VAL A 233 12.12 -3.82 -9.97
CA VAL A 233 11.68 -2.87 -11.00
C VAL A 233 11.37 -1.53 -10.36
N ILE A 234 12.08 -0.48 -10.77
CA ILE A 234 11.92 0.88 -10.21
C ILE A 234 10.71 1.57 -10.84
N ARG A 235 10.57 1.49 -12.16
CA ARG A 235 9.48 2.10 -12.93
C ARG A 235 8.74 1.06 -13.75
N ASP A 236 7.44 1.22 -13.89
CA ASP A 236 6.64 0.37 -14.76
C ASP A 236 6.74 0.76 -16.25
N GLY A 237 5.96 0.09 -17.10
CA GLY A 237 5.92 0.37 -18.54
C GLY A 237 5.33 1.75 -18.90
N ALA A 238 4.63 2.41 -17.97
CA ALA A 238 4.15 3.78 -18.13
C ALA A 238 5.16 4.83 -17.59
N GLY A 239 6.27 4.38 -17.00
CA GLY A 239 7.27 5.24 -16.39
C GLY A 239 6.94 5.68 -14.97
N GLU A 240 5.89 5.16 -14.35
CA GLU A 240 5.52 5.45 -12.96
C GLU A 240 6.49 4.76 -12.00
N VAL A 241 6.91 5.44 -10.93
CA VAL A 241 7.79 4.84 -9.91
C VAL A 241 6.98 3.85 -9.07
N ILE A 242 7.28 2.56 -9.21
CA ILE A 242 6.65 1.49 -8.44
C ILE A 242 7.49 1.02 -7.26
N ASN A 243 8.82 1.19 -7.33
CA ASN A 243 9.71 0.97 -6.20
C ASN A 243 10.74 2.11 -6.12
N THR A 244 10.79 2.78 -4.98
CA THR A 244 11.78 3.84 -4.73
C THR A 244 13.15 3.22 -4.44
N ARG A 245 14.22 3.81 -5.00
CA ARG A 245 15.61 3.45 -4.64
C ARG A 245 15.87 3.85 -3.19
N LEU A 246 16.64 3.08 -2.42
CA LEU A 246 16.87 3.33 -1.00
C LEU A 246 18.33 3.52 -0.64
N VAL A 247 19.16 2.52 -0.95
CA VAL A 247 20.56 2.45 -0.53
C VAL A 247 21.38 1.70 -1.57
N ARG A 248 22.61 2.13 -1.80
CA ARG A 248 23.58 1.39 -2.61
C ARG A 248 24.60 0.79 -1.65
N TRP A 249 24.52 -0.52 -1.46
CA TRP A 249 25.46 -1.25 -0.62
C TRP A 249 26.81 -1.44 -1.35
N PRO A 250 27.95 -1.46 -0.63
CA PRO A 250 29.24 -1.80 -1.21
C PRO A 250 29.18 -3.12 -1.97
N GLY A 251 29.76 -3.15 -3.17
CA GLY A 251 29.74 -4.34 -4.05
C GLY A 251 28.41 -4.58 -4.78
N SER A 252 27.38 -3.77 -4.57
CA SER A 252 26.13 -3.88 -5.33
C SER A 252 26.15 -2.97 -6.57
N PRO A 253 25.94 -3.51 -7.79
CA PRO A 253 25.97 -2.73 -9.02
C PRO A 253 24.79 -1.74 -9.11
N ASP A 254 23.69 -2.03 -8.43
CA ASP A 254 22.47 -1.23 -8.43
C ASP A 254 22.03 -0.87 -7.01
N PRO A 255 21.36 0.28 -6.81
CA PRO A 255 20.77 0.61 -5.53
C PRO A 255 19.61 -0.35 -5.23
N TRP A 256 19.55 -0.84 -4.00
CA TRP A 256 18.42 -1.61 -3.51
C TRP A 256 17.16 -0.75 -3.47
N THR A 257 16.03 -1.38 -3.76
CA THR A 257 14.71 -0.74 -3.82
C THR A 257 13.88 -1.05 -2.57
N THR A 258 12.81 -0.28 -2.38
CA THR A 258 11.75 -0.58 -1.42
C THR A 258 11.17 -1.99 -1.58
N GLY A 259 11.05 -2.48 -2.82
CA GLY A 259 10.55 -3.82 -3.11
C GLY A 259 11.47 -4.94 -2.61
N GLN A 260 12.79 -4.75 -2.73
CA GLN A 260 13.79 -5.68 -2.20
C GLN A 260 13.85 -5.64 -0.67
N CYS A 261 13.74 -4.44 -0.10
CA CYS A 261 13.85 -4.20 1.32
C CYS A 261 12.55 -4.49 2.09
N LEU A 262 11.42 -4.77 1.43
CA LEU A 262 10.13 -4.90 2.13
C LEU A 262 10.15 -6.05 3.15
N THR A 263 9.90 -5.71 4.42
CA THR A 263 9.71 -6.68 5.51
C THR A 263 8.24 -7.03 5.65
N GLY A 264 7.36 -6.03 5.71
CA GLY A 264 5.93 -6.26 5.86
C GLY A 264 5.15 -5.01 6.29
N TYR A 265 3.89 -5.24 6.67
CA TYR A 265 2.95 -4.20 7.08
C TYR A 265 2.36 -4.53 8.44
N ALA A 266 2.02 -3.51 9.22
CA ALA A 266 1.30 -3.69 10.49
C ALA A 266 0.26 -2.58 10.69
N ARG A 267 -0.80 -2.90 11.42
CA ARG A 267 -1.89 -1.97 11.74
C ARG A 267 -1.85 -1.61 13.23
N PRO A 268 -1.35 -0.42 13.60
CA PRO A 268 -1.35 0.01 14.99
C PRO A 268 -2.78 0.01 15.55
N ARG A 269 -3.01 -0.61 16.71
CA ARG A 269 -4.31 -0.63 17.41
C ARG A 269 -4.30 0.20 18.68
#